data_AF-A0A0F9C9I8-F1
#
_entry.id   AF-A0A0F9C9I8-F1
#
_cell.length_a   1.000
_cell.length_b   1.000
_cell.length_c   1.000
_cell.angle_alpha   90.00
_cell.angle_beta   90.00
_cell.angle_gamma   90.00
#
_symmetry.space_group_name_H-M   'P 1'
#
loop_
_entity.id
_entity.type
_entity.pdbx_description
1 polymer ?
#
loop_
_entity_poly.entity_id
_entity_poly.type
_entity_poly.pdbx_seq_one_letter_code
_entity_poly.pdbx_strand_id
1 'polypeptide(L)'
;MVAQTTIANKNDVEIAQDSFIATELKKYNITDKYIASLSEHAMTLKVKDVNDNAGCKIIHQARMKIKVTRIEVEDKRKEFKAESLRFGRAVDGEAKRITALLKPIEDHLAGQEKIVEGEKIRIKVEKARIEKERLEKEEAERM
;
A
#
# COMPACT_ATOMS: atom_id res chain seq x y z
N MET A 1 9.54 24.89 35.29
CA MET A 1 10.63 24.16 34.61
C MET A 1 10.00 23.37 33.49
N VAL A 2 10.13 23.85 32.26
CA VAL A 2 9.54 23.20 31.07
C VAL A 2 10.45 22.03 30.72
N ALA A 3 9.93 20.81 30.85
CA ALA A 3 10.63 19.60 30.44
C ALA A 3 10.86 19.68 28.92
N GLN A 4 12.10 19.93 28.54
CA GLN A 4 12.53 19.89 27.15
C GLN A 4 12.32 18.47 26.65
N THR A 5 11.41 18.33 25.70
CA THR A 5 11.20 17.11 24.93
C THR A 5 12.48 16.84 24.14
N THR A 6 13.24 15.83 24.56
CA THR A 6 14.46 15.40 23.88
C THR A 6 14.09 14.94 22.47
N ILE A 7 14.61 15.67 21.48
CA ILE A 7 14.56 15.31 20.06
C ILE A 7 15.36 14.00 19.92
N ALA A 8 14.68 12.88 19.70
CA ALA A 8 15.30 11.58 19.48
C ALA A 8 16.12 11.64 18.18
N ASN A 9 17.43 11.40 18.30
CA ASN A 9 18.36 11.39 17.19
C ASN A 9 18.02 10.24 16.22
N LYS A 10 18.06 10.48 14.92
CA LYS A 10 17.62 9.53 13.88
C LYS A 10 18.36 8.18 13.94
N ASN A 11 19.65 8.21 14.32
CA ASN A 11 20.47 7.02 14.53
C ASN A 11 19.99 6.14 15.69
N ASP A 12 19.53 6.74 16.79
CA ASP A 12 19.07 5.98 17.96
C ASP A 12 17.71 5.32 17.70
N VAL A 13 16.89 5.94 16.86
CA VAL A 13 15.60 5.42 16.42
C VAL A 13 15.77 4.22 15.48
N GLU A 14 16.70 4.27 14.52
CA GLU A 14 16.97 3.15 13.61
C GLU A 14 17.54 1.92 14.35
N ILE A 15 18.49 2.11 15.28
CA ILE A 15 19.04 1.04 16.11
C ILE A 15 17.94 0.41 17.00
N ALA A 16 17.04 1.23 17.55
CA ALA A 16 15.91 0.75 18.35
C ALA A 16 14.90 -0.04 17.50
N GLN A 17 14.61 0.41 16.27
CA GLN A 17 13.72 -0.28 15.34
C GLN A 17 14.26 -1.66 14.95
N ASP A 18 15.55 -1.77 14.67
CA ASP A 18 16.20 -3.04 14.34
C ASP A 18 16.15 -4.03 15.51
N SER A 19 16.30 -3.54 16.75
CA SER A 19 16.21 -4.37 17.95
C SER A 19 14.78 -4.89 18.22
N PHE A 20 13.77 -4.06 17.94
CA PHE A 20 12.36 -4.43 18.09
C PHE A 20 11.95 -5.44 17.03
N ILE A 21 12.30 -5.20 15.75
CA ILE A 21 12.02 -6.12 14.64
C ILE A 21 12.65 -7.49 14.91
N ALA A 22 13.91 -7.52 15.33
CA ALA A 22 14.57 -8.77 15.68
C ALA A 22 13.88 -9.51 16.85
N THR A 23 13.32 -8.78 17.82
CA THR A 23 12.58 -9.35 18.96
C THR A 23 11.22 -9.91 18.54
N GLU A 24 10.48 -9.18 17.69
CA GLU A 24 9.19 -9.63 17.16
C GLU A 24 9.34 -10.84 16.24
N LEU A 25 10.36 -10.87 15.37
CA LEU A 25 10.62 -12.01 14.51
C LEU A 25 11.02 -13.28 15.29
N LYS A 26 11.61 -13.14 16.48
CA LYS A 26 11.87 -14.30 17.38
C LYS A 26 10.58 -14.95 17.89
N LYS A 27 9.42 -14.31 17.78
CA LYS A 27 8.12 -14.93 18.13
C LYS A 27 7.68 -15.99 17.12
N TYR A 28 8.37 -16.11 15.97
CA TYR A 28 8.31 -17.36 15.21
C TYR A 28 8.98 -18.46 16.05
N ASN A 29 8.17 -19.27 16.74
CA ASN A 29 8.64 -20.39 17.58
C ASN A 29 9.20 -21.58 16.78
N ILE A 30 9.64 -21.35 15.53
CA ILE A 30 10.20 -22.35 14.64
C ILE A 30 11.66 -21.99 14.42
N THR A 31 12.54 -22.83 14.95
CA THR A 31 13.99 -22.64 14.83
C THR A 31 14.53 -23.43 13.63
N ASP A 32 15.61 -22.94 13.03
CA ASP A 32 16.30 -23.66 11.95
C ASP A 32 16.75 -25.05 12.39
N LYS A 33 17.15 -25.20 13.66
CA LYS A 33 17.48 -26.50 14.27
C LYS A 33 16.30 -27.47 14.28
N TYR A 34 15.09 -26.97 14.54
CA TYR A 34 13.88 -27.79 14.49
C TYR A 34 13.50 -28.17 13.05
N ILE A 35 13.68 -27.26 12.09
CA ILE A 35 13.46 -27.57 10.66
C ILE A 35 14.47 -28.63 10.19
N ALA A 36 15.73 -28.51 10.59
CA ALA A 36 16.77 -29.48 10.29
C ALA A 36 16.44 -30.87 10.83
N SER A 37 15.99 -30.98 12.09
CA SER A 37 15.61 -32.27 12.67
C SER A 37 14.36 -32.88 12.03
N LEU A 38 13.37 -32.06 11.64
CA LEU A 38 12.23 -32.52 10.84
C LEU A 38 12.68 -33.06 9.49
N SER A 39 13.63 -32.37 8.84
CA SER A 39 14.18 -32.79 7.54
C SER A 39 14.97 -34.10 7.67
N GLU A 40 15.89 -34.20 8.62
CA GLU A 40 16.68 -35.42 8.87
C GLU A 40 15.77 -36.63 9.09
N HIS A 41 14.72 -36.49 9.90
CA HIS A 41 13.78 -37.59 10.13
C HIS A 41 12.94 -37.89 8.87
N ALA A 42 12.28 -36.88 8.29
CA ALA A 42 11.33 -37.09 7.21
C ALA A 42 11.98 -37.62 5.93
N MET A 43 13.20 -37.19 5.60
CA MET A 43 13.91 -37.62 4.39
C MET A 43 14.38 -39.07 4.42
N THR A 44 14.43 -39.69 5.61
CA THR A 44 14.75 -41.12 5.74
C THR A 44 13.55 -42.05 5.50
N LEU A 45 12.33 -41.50 5.55
CA LEU A 45 11.11 -42.28 5.44
C LEU A 45 10.85 -42.70 3.99
N LYS A 46 10.68 -44.01 3.78
CA LYS A 46 10.29 -44.59 2.49
C LYS A 46 9.33 -45.76 2.71
N VAL A 47 8.38 -45.91 1.80
CA VAL A 47 7.55 -47.13 1.73
C VAL A 47 8.37 -48.24 1.07
N LYS A 48 8.17 -49.48 1.52
CA LYS A 48 8.87 -50.64 0.95
C LYS A 48 8.23 -51.10 -0.36
N ASP A 49 6.91 -51.19 -0.39
CA ASP A 49 6.11 -51.69 -1.51
C ASP A 49 4.65 -51.21 -1.42
N VAL A 50 3.81 -51.66 -2.34
CA VAL A 50 2.38 -51.27 -2.47
C VAL A 50 1.51 -51.73 -1.30
N ASN A 51 1.94 -52.71 -0.51
CA ASN A 51 1.20 -53.27 0.62
C ASN A 51 1.70 -52.73 1.97
N ASP A 52 2.74 -51.87 1.99
CA ASP A 52 3.30 -51.23 3.18
C ASP A 52 2.40 -50.13 3.76
N ASN A 53 1.23 -50.55 4.24
CA ASN A 53 0.24 -49.68 4.84
C ASN A 53 0.76 -48.99 6.12
N ALA A 54 1.66 -49.64 6.85
CA ALA A 54 2.27 -49.07 8.06
C ALA A 54 3.23 -47.94 7.71
N GLY A 55 4.15 -48.15 6.75
CA GLY A 55 5.05 -47.12 6.25
C GLY A 55 4.29 -45.94 5.64
N CYS A 56 3.21 -46.22 4.89
CA CYS A 56 2.34 -45.20 4.33
C CYS A 56 1.71 -44.30 5.42
N LYS A 57 1.22 -44.89 6.52
CA LYS A 57 0.67 -44.13 7.66
C LYS A 57 1.73 -43.25 8.33
N ILE A 58 2.94 -43.76 8.54
CA ILE A 58 4.05 -43.01 9.14
C ILE A 58 4.42 -41.80 8.28
N ILE A 59 4.57 -41.99 6.97
CA ILE A 59 4.87 -40.92 6.01
C ILE A 59 3.72 -39.91 5.98
N HIS A 60 2.47 -40.36 5.99
CA HIS A 60 1.32 -39.47 6.04
C HIS A 60 1.34 -38.58 7.28
N GLN A 61 1.60 -39.14 8.46
CA GLN A 61 1.71 -38.38 9.71
C GLN A 61 2.85 -37.36 9.67
N ALA A 62 4.03 -37.76 9.20
CA ALA A 62 5.17 -36.86 9.03
C ALA A 62 4.83 -35.69 8.09
N ARG A 63 4.19 -35.99 6.96
CA ARG A 63 3.71 -34.98 5.99
C ARG A 63 2.68 -34.03 6.60
N MET A 64 1.74 -34.54 7.40
CA MET A 64 0.74 -33.71 8.09
C MET A 64 1.39 -32.79 9.12
N LYS A 65 2.35 -33.28 9.90
CA LYS A 65 3.11 -32.44 10.84
C LYS A 65 3.82 -31.29 10.13
N ILE A 66 4.55 -31.56 9.05
CA ILE A 66 5.23 -30.52 8.26
C ILE A 66 4.21 -29.52 7.68
N LYS A 67 3.08 -30.02 7.15
CA LYS A 67 2.02 -29.16 6.62
C LYS A 67 1.45 -28.23 7.70
N VAL A 68 1.18 -28.74 8.90
CA VAL A 68 0.67 -27.95 10.03
C VAL A 68 1.67 -26.86 10.41
N THR A 69 2.94 -27.21 10.60
CA THR A 69 4.00 -26.24 10.90
C THR A 69 4.10 -25.15 9.83
N ARG A 70 3.96 -25.49 8.54
CA ARG A 70 3.93 -24.49 7.46
C ARG A 70 2.71 -23.56 7.53
N ILE A 71 1.55 -24.07 7.92
CA ILE A 71 0.33 -23.27 8.08
C ILE A 71 0.49 -22.30 9.26
N GLU A 72 1.02 -22.76 10.39
CA GLU A 72 1.27 -21.92 11.58
C GLU A 72 2.17 -20.71 11.27
N VAL A 73 3.20 -20.89 10.41
CA VAL A 73 4.04 -19.77 9.93
C VAL A 73 3.20 -18.71 9.21
N GLU A 74 2.32 -19.13 8.31
CA GLU A 74 1.48 -18.20 7.55
C GLU A 74 0.44 -17.51 8.44
N ASP A 75 -0.11 -18.21 9.44
CA ASP A 75 -1.05 -17.59 10.37
C ASP A 75 -0.36 -16.57 11.28
N LYS A 76 0.86 -16.85 11.74
CA LYS A 76 1.68 -15.85 12.45
C LYS A 76 2.05 -14.65 11.58
N ARG A 77 2.34 -14.86 10.30
CA ARG A 77 2.54 -13.77 9.33
C ARG A 77 1.31 -12.87 9.22
N LYS A 78 0.11 -13.46 9.12
CA LYS A 78 -1.15 -12.68 9.08
C LYS A 78 -1.37 -11.90 10.36
N GLU A 79 -1.11 -12.52 11.53
CA GLU A 79 -1.22 -11.88 12.84
C GLU A 79 -0.30 -10.65 12.93
N PHE A 80 0.98 -10.78 12.58
CA PHE A 80 1.92 -9.65 12.58
C PHE A 80 1.52 -8.53 11.62
N LYS A 81 0.87 -8.87 10.50
CA LYS A 81 0.40 -7.88 9.52
C LYS A 81 -0.99 -7.34 9.80
N ALA A 82 -1.74 -7.89 10.76
CA ALA A 82 -3.13 -7.52 10.98
C ALA A 82 -3.25 -6.04 11.38
N GLU A 83 -2.40 -5.58 12.30
CA GLU A 83 -2.41 -4.21 12.79
C GLU A 83 -2.04 -3.20 11.70
N SER A 84 -0.96 -3.47 10.95
CA SER A 84 -0.52 -2.58 9.87
C SER A 84 -1.54 -2.50 8.73
N LEU A 85 -2.18 -3.61 8.38
CA LEU A 85 -3.28 -3.62 7.41
C LEU A 85 -4.51 -2.85 7.91
N ARG A 86 -4.85 -2.97 9.20
CA ARG A 86 -5.96 -2.21 9.80
C ARG A 86 -5.66 -0.71 9.76
N PHE A 87 -4.45 -0.32 10.14
CA PHE A 87 -4.01 1.07 10.11
C PHE A 87 -4.03 1.64 8.69
N GLY A 88 -3.44 0.93 7.72
CA GLY A 88 -3.45 1.37 6.31
C GLY A 88 -4.86 1.58 5.77
N ARG A 89 -5.78 0.65 6.06
CA ARG A 89 -7.21 0.79 5.68
C ARG A 89 -7.88 2.01 6.34
N ALA A 90 -7.55 2.30 7.60
CA ALA A 90 -8.09 3.46 8.29
C ALA A 90 -7.59 4.77 7.67
N VAL A 91 -6.29 4.85 7.35
CA VAL A 91 -5.68 5.99 6.67
C VAL A 91 -6.32 6.21 5.29
N ASP A 92 -6.46 5.15 4.49
CA ASP A 92 -7.09 5.25 3.17
C ASP A 92 -8.56 5.69 3.26
N GLY A 93 -9.28 5.20 4.27
CA GLY A 93 -10.67 5.59 4.52
C GLY A 93 -10.80 7.08 4.86
N GLU A 94 -9.93 7.57 5.75
CA GLU A 94 -9.93 8.97 6.17
C GLU A 94 -9.50 9.90 5.03
N ALA A 95 -8.47 9.51 4.26
CA ALA A 95 -8.05 10.25 3.07
C ALA A 95 -9.21 10.39 2.08
N LYS A 96 -9.93 9.29 1.78
CA LYS A 96 -11.12 9.31 0.92
C LYS A 96 -12.20 10.25 1.46
N ARG A 97 -12.46 10.22 2.77
CA ARG A 97 -13.45 11.10 3.42
C ARG A 97 -13.07 12.57 3.24
N ILE A 98 -11.81 12.93 3.52
CA ILE A 98 -11.31 14.30 3.39
C ILE A 98 -11.38 14.75 1.93
N THR A 99 -10.90 13.95 0.99
CA THR A 99 -10.96 14.26 -0.44
C THR A 99 -12.40 14.46 -0.92
N ALA A 100 -13.34 13.62 -0.48
CA ALA A 100 -14.75 13.75 -0.84
C ALA A 100 -15.37 15.06 -0.32
N LEU A 101 -14.91 15.57 0.83
CA LEU A 101 -15.35 16.87 1.35
C LEU A 101 -14.71 18.05 0.63
N LEU A 102 -13.45 17.92 0.23
CA LEU A 102 -12.73 18.99 -0.48
C LEU A 102 -13.19 19.13 -1.93
N LYS A 103 -13.52 18.03 -2.61
CA LYS A 103 -13.78 18.04 -4.05
C LYS A 103 -14.93 18.99 -4.47
N PRO A 104 -16.09 19.04 -3.81
CA PRO A 104 -17.13 20.01 -4.14
C PRO A 104 -16.70 21.47 -3.97
N ILE A 105 -15.82 21.75 -2.99
CA ILE A 105 -15.27 23.09 -2.76
C ILE A 105 -14.36 23.48 -3.93
N GLU A 106 -13.46 22.56 -4.30
CA GLU A 106 -12.57 22.72 -5.46
C GLU A 106 -13.38 22.92 -6.75
N ASP A 107 -14.39 22.09 -7.00
CA ASP A 107 -15.26 22.18 -8.18
C ASP A 107 -16.03 23.51 -8.23
N HIS A 108 -16.50 24.02 -7.09
CA HIS A 108 -17.14 25.32 -7.00
C HIS A 108 -16.18 26.46 -7.40
N LEU A 109 -14.99 26.48 -6.80
CA LEU A 109 -13.98 27.51 -7.07
C LEU A 109 -13.53 27.48 -8.54
N ALA A 110 -13.28 26.28 -9.08
CA ALA A 110 -12.96 26.12 -10.50
C ALA A 110 -14.09 26.60 -11.42
N GLY A 111 -15.35 26.44 -10.99
CA GLY A 111 -16.51 27.01 -11.67
C GLY A 111 -16.48 28.55 -11.70
N GLN A 112 -16.14 29.19 -10.58
CA GLN A 112 -16.03 30.65 -10.50
C GLN A 112 -14.91 31.19 -11.40
N GLU A 113 -13.75 30.53 -11.41
CA GLU A 113 -12.64 30.91 -12.29
C GLU A 113 -13.03 30.85 -13.78
N LYS A 114 -13.78 29.81 -14.18
CA LYS A 114 -14.26 29.64 -15.56
C LYS A 114 -15.18 30.76 -16.02
N ILE A 115 -15.96 31.39 -15.12
CA ILE A 115 -16.83 32.52 -15.48
C ILE A 115 -15.97 33.69 -15.97
N VAL A 116 -14.93 34.04 -15.20
CA VAL A 116 -14.03 35.14 -15.54
C VAL A 116 -13.25 34.85 -16.82
N GLU A 117 -12.75 33.61 -16.96
CA GLU A 117 -11.99 33.24 -18.16
C GLU A 117 -12.88 33.22 -19.41
N GLY A 118 -14.10 32.70 -19.30
CA GLY A 118 -15.09 32.72 -20.39
C GLY A 118 -15.41 34.15 -20.85
N GLU A 119 -15.57 35.09 -19.90
CA GLU A 119 -15.83 36.49 -20.21
C GLU A 119 -14.64 37.13 -20.94
N LYS A 120 -13.41 36.89 -20.46
CA LYS A 120 -12.19 37.38 -21.11
C LYS A 120 -12.07 36.86 -22.54
N ILE A 121 -12.37 35.58 -22.77
CA ILE A 121 -12.36 34.97 -24.11
C ILE A 121 -13.43 35.64 -24.99
N ARG A 122 -14.66 35.81 -24.51
CA ARG A 122 -15.74 36.46 -25.27
C ARG A 122 -15.36 37.88 -25.71
N ILE A 123 -14.81 38.69 -24.80
CA ILE A 123 -14.36 40.05 -25.09
C ILE A 123 -13.24 40.04 -26.15
N LYS A 124 -12.28 39.11 -26.06
CA LYS A 124 -11.21 38.97 -27.05
C LYS A 124 -11.74 38.61 -28.43
N VAL A 125 -12.66 37.64 -28.51
CA VAL A 125 -13.28 37.21 -29.78
C VAL A 125 -14.08 38.36 -30.41
N GLU A 126 -14.86 39.07 -29.62
CA GLU A 126 -15.66 40.20 -30.10
C GLU A 126 -14.78 41.34 -30.64
N LYS A 127 -13.71 41.70 -29.90
CA LYS A 127 -12.73 42.69 -30.36
C LYS A 127 -12.05 42.27 -31.65
N ALA A 128 -11.65 41.00 -31.77
CA ALA A 128 -11.03 40.47 -32.98
C ALA A 128 -12.00 40.49 -34.18
N ARG A 129 -13.29 40.21 -33.96
CA ARG A 129 -14.32 40.31 -34.99
C ARG A 129 -14.50 41.75 -35.47
N ILE A 130 -14.69 42.69 -34.55
CA ILE A 130 -14.86 44.12 -34.88
C ILE A 130 -13.65 44.63 -35.66
N GLU A 131 -12.43 44.28 -35.22
CA GLU A 131 -11.22 44.72 -35.92
C GLU A 131 -11.11 44.10 -37.31
N LYS A 132 -11.46 42.82 -37.48
CA LYS A 132 -11.52 42.18 -38.80
C LYS A 132 -12.53 42.86 -39.73
N GLU A 133 -13.73 43.15 -39.23
CA GLU A 133 -14.78 43.85 -39.99
C GLU A 133 -14.36 45.27 -40.38
N ARG A 134 -13.61 45.97 -39.51
CA ARG A 134 -13.04 47.28 -39.84
C ARG A 134 -12.00 47.19 -40.95
N LEU A 135 -11.06 46.25 -40.83
CA LEU A 135 -10.03 46.03 -41.84
C LEU A 135 -10.65 45.64 -43.20
N GLU A 136 -11.65 44.77 -43.21
CA GLU A 136 -12.36 44.36 -44.44
C GLU A 136 -13.10 45.54 -45.11
N LYS A 137 -13.73 46.44 -44.32
CA LYS A 137 -14.35 47.66 -44.86
C LYS A 137 -13.32 48.64 -45.41
N GLU A 138 -12.22 48.86 -44.68
CA GLU A 138 -11.12 49.73 -45.10
C GLU A 138 -10.43 49.19 -46.38
N GLU A 139 -10.35 47.87 -46.55
CA GLU A 139 -9.86 47.22 -47.77
C GLU A 139 -10.84 47.33 -48.94
N ALA A 140 -12.15 47.15 -48.68
CA ALA A 140 -13.20 47.28 -49.69
C ALA A 140 -13.36 48.72 -50.22
N GLU A 141 -13.14 49.74 -49.39
CA GLU A 141 -13.18 51.15 -49.81
C GLU A 141 -11.93 51.59 -50.58
N ARG A 142 -10.83 50.82 -50.52
CA ARG A 142 -9.59 51.08 -51.27
C ARG A 142 -9.54 50.43 -52.65
N MET A 143 -10.47 49.52 -52.97
CA MET A 143 -10.60 48.87 -54.30
C MET A 143 -11.64 49.59 -55.16
#